data_AF-A0A212T7R5-F1
#
_entry.id   AF-A0A212T7R5-F1
#
_cell.length_a   1.000
_cell.length_b   1.000
_cell.length_c   1.000
_cell.angle_alpha   90.00
_cell.angle_beta   90.00
_cell.angle_gamma   90.00
#
_symmetry.space_group_name_H-M   'P 1'
#
loop_
_entity.id
_entity.type
_entity.pdbx_description
1 polymer ?
#
loop_
_entity_poly.entity_id
_entity_poly.type
_entity_poly.pdbx_seq_one_letter_code
_entity_poly.pdbx_strand_id
1 'polypeptide(L)'
;MSQTLPTLPTPRGLLSGTVVALLGTDPHQKGPEDRAALAEALTAADSLAGTAVLQDEDALLALWTLQGLAYHGFDGVDGRWEVDHRLVHLRVALEDALERALRPLIEPAVARHLAAAREDLATTLFALPDAEFTDAPSLAVRARRSLTLEQWREVLVLKSAYQLKEADPHTFALPRLPMPAKLAMLEIQVDEYGNCRAEDVHSGLFARAMTAVGLDPTYGAYVDAWPAPVLAANVALGWWASRRDWAGAVAGHLAMIETTSSLPCQQYVAGARRLGLDREAWAYFDEHVEADAVHEQVALRQMCPAVARAEGPERLLFGFLAGLYLEGRVGQEAIARWDAGDSALRPAPVAVAG
;
A
#
# COMPACT_ATOMS: atom_id res chain seq x y z
N MET A 1 -22.03 8.78 2.20
CA MET A 1 -22.25 8.16 0.87
C MET A 1 -22.27 6.66 1.07
N SER A 2 -23.19 5.91 0.48
CA SER A 2 -23.11 4.44 0.50
C SER A 2 -21.84 4.05 -0.23
N GLN A 3 -20.86 3.46 0.46
CA GLN A 3 -19.67 2.95 -0.19
C GLN A 3 -20.10 1.83 -1.15
N THR A 4 -19.90 2.03 -2.44
CA THR A 4 -19.99 0.93 -3.41
C THR A 4 -18.83 -0.01 -3.12
N LEU A 5 -19.13 -1.26 -2.82
CA LEU A 5 -18.09 -2.27 -2.57
C LEU A 5 -17.33 -2.57 -3.87
N PRO A 6 -16.02 -2.85 -3.82
CA PRO A 6 -15.29 -3.34 -4.98
C PRO A 6 -15.88 -4.65 -5.49
N THR A 7 -15.80 -4.90 -6.78
CA THR A 7 -16.00 -6.24 -7.34
C THR A 7 -14.76 -7.10 -7.12
N LEU A 8 -14.93 -8.43 -7.16
CA LEU A 8 -13.79 -9.35 -7.17
C LEU A 8 -12.91 -9.10 -8.41
N PRO A 9 -11.57 -9.22 -8.30
CA PRO A 9 -10.66 -9.00 -9.41
C PRO A 9 -10.70 -10.13 -10.43
N THR A 10 -10.18 -9.87 -11.63
CA THR A 10 -9.96 -10.92 -12.62
C THR A 10 -8.77 -11.79 -12.20
N PRO A 11 -8.94 -13.12 -12.03
CA PRO A 11 -7.84 -14.01 -11.67
C PRO A 11 -6.66 -13.94 -12.64
N ARG A 12 -5.44 -13.99 -12.09
CA ARG A 12 -4.17 -14.00 -12.83
C ARG A 12 -3.47 -15.37 -12.82
N GLY A 13 -4.03 -16.36 -12.12
CA GLY A 13 -3.49 -17.72 -12.05
C GLY A 13 -4.23 -18.61 -11.05
N LEU A 14 -3.55 -19.66 -10.59
CA LEU A 14 -4.10 -20.67 -9.70
C LEU A 14 -4.51 -20.09 -8.35
N LEU A 15 -3.67 -19.24 -7.75
CA LEU A 15 -3.89 -18.71 -6.40
C LEU A 15 -5.08 -17.76 -6.37
N SER A 16 -5.05 -16.72 -7.21
CA SER A 16 -6.13 -15.73 -7.32
C SER A 16 -7.41 -16.36 -7.86
N GLY A 17 -7.31 -17.34 -8.77
CA GLY A 17 -8.44 -18.10 -9.29
C GLY A 17 -9.15 -18.91 -8.20
N THR A 18 -8.37 -19.60 -7.36
CA THR A 18 -8.91 -20.35 -6.22
C THR A 18 -9.61 -19.44 -5.22
N VAL A 19 -9.00 -18.29 -4.87
CA VAL A 19 -9.59 -17.32 -3.94
C VAL A 19 -10.90 -16.76 -4.50
N VAL A 20 -10.90 -16.24 -5.74
CA VAL A 20 -12.10 -15.65 -6.37
C VAL A 20 -13.23 -16.68 -6.50
N ALA A 21 -12.91 -17.91 -6.92
CA ALA A 21 -13.90 -18.98 -7.03
C ALA A 21 -14.54 -19.32 -5.68
N LEU A 22 -13.74 -19.45 -4.61
CA LEU A 22 -14.24 -19.72 -3.26
C LEU A 22 -15.13 -18.58 -2.75
N LEU A 23 -14.72 -17.33 -2.93
CA LEU A 23 -15.48 -16.17 -2.47
C LEU A 23 -16.84 -16.01 -3.19
N GLY A 24 -16.99 -16.58 -4.38
CA GLY A 24 -18.27 -16.66 -5.11
C GLY A 24 -19.25 -17.72 -4.58
N THR A 25 -18.90 -18.47 -3.53
CA THR A 25 -19.74 -19.54 -2.96
C THR A 25 -20.22 -19.22 -1.54
N ASP A 26 -21.23 -19.95 -1.06
CA ASP A 26 -21.68 -19.86 0.34
C ASP A 26 -20.62 -20.47 1.27
N PRO A 27 -20.11 -19.74 2.30
CA PRO A 27 -19.12 -20.27 3.23
C PRO A 27 -19.61 -21.47 4.06
N HIS A 28 -20.88 -21.85 4.00
CA HIS A 28 -21.40 -23.09 4.57
C HIS A 28 -21.48 -24.28 3.60
N GLN A 29 -21.47 -24.05 2.29
CA GLN A 29 -21.64 -25.09 1.28
C GLN A 29 -20.31 -25.40 0.61
N LYS A 30 -19.45 -26.13 1.33
CA LYS A 30 -18.08 -26.45 0.90
C LYS A 30 -17.93 -27.90 0.47
N GLY A 31 -17.67 -28.11 -0.81
CA GLY A 31 -17.50 -29.42 -1.43
C GLY A 31 -16.11 -30.04 -1.21
N PRO A 32 -15.92 -31.32 -1.56
CA PRO A 32 -14.59 -31.94 -1.67
C PRO A 32 -13.66 -31.23 -2.66
N GLU A 33 -14.22 -30.69 -3.75
CA GLU A 33 -13.47 -29.99 -4.81
C GLU A 33 -12.83 -28.69 -4.29
N ASP A 34 -13.58 -27.88 -3.53
CA ASP A 34 -13.06 -26.67 -2.86
C ASP A 34 -11.86 -26.96 -1.96
N ARG A 35 -11.90 -28.10 -1.26
CA ARG A 35 -10.80 -28.54 -0.38
C ARG A 35 -9.57 -28.94 -1.18
N ALA A 36 -9.75 -29.61 -2.31
CA ALA A 36 -8.65 -30.00 -3.19
C ALA A 36 -8.00 -28.78 -3.83
N ALA A 37 -8.79 -27.85 -4.38
CA ALA A 37 -8.29 -26.61 -4.98
C ALA A 37 -7.51 -25.76 -3.97
N LEU A 38 -8.02 -25.64 -2.74
CA LEU A 38 -7.29 -24.93 -1.69
C LEU A 38 -5.98 -25.62 -1.30
N ALA A 39 -5.96 -26.96 -1.21
CA ALA A 39 -4.73 -27.69 -0.90
C ALA A 39 -3.67 -27.49 -2.00
N GLU A 40 -4.09 -27.42 -3.26
CA GLU A 40 -3.22 -27.09 -4.40
C GLU A 40 -2.71 -25.65 -4.29
N ALA A 41 -3.59 -24.68 -4.00
CA ALA A 41 -3.21 -23.28 -3.79
C ALA A 41 -2.21 -23.11 -2.61
N LEU A 42 -2.40 -23.84 -1.52
CA LEU A 42 -1.45 -23.84 -0.40
C LEU A 42 -0.09 -24.40 -0.80
N THR A 43 -0.07 -25.49 -1.56
CA THR A 43 1.17 -26.07 -2.08
C THR A 43 1.88 -25.08 -3.01
N ALA A 44 1.14 -24.36 -3.85
CA ALA A 44 1.69 -23.32 -4.71
C ALA A 44 2.25 -22.15 -3.90
N ALA A 45 1.55 -21.66 -2.88
CA ALA A 45 2.02 -20.60 -1.98
C ALA A 45 3.31 -21.00 -1.25
N ASP A 46 3.41 -22.24 -0.76
CA ASP A 46 4.60 -22.77 -0.10
C ASP A 46 5.79 -22.93 -1.06
N SER A 47 5.53 -23.12 -2.35
CA SER A 47 6.57 -23.26 -3.37
C SER A 47 7.21 -21.92 -3.79
N LEU A 48 6.63 -20.78 -3.40
CA LEU A 48 7.18 -19.45 -3.68
C LEU A 48 8.53 -19.28 -2.98
N ALA A 49 9.60 -19.28 -3.77
CA ALA A 49 10.98 -19.23 -3.29
C ALA A 49 11.67 -17.90 -3.60
N GLY A 50 12.59 -17.50 -2.72
CA GLY A 50 13.40 -16.30 -2.90
C GLY A 50 12.56 -15.03 -2.96
N THR A 51 12.92 -14.13 -3.87
CA THR A 51 12.22 -12.84 -4.07
C THR A 51 11.14 -12.89 -5.14
N ALA A 52 10.83 -14.07 -5.70
CA ALA A 52 9.92 -14.23 -6.83
C ALA A 52 8.51 -13.72 -6.54
N VAL A 53 8.02 -13.89 -5.31
CA VAL A 53 6.70 -13.39 -4.88
C VAL A 53 6.52 -11.88 -5.07
N LEU A 54 7.61 -11.08 -5.03
CA LEU A 54 7.54 -9.62 -5.25
C LEU A 54 7.19 -9.23 -6.69
N GLN A 55 7.25 -10.18 -7.63
CA GLN A 55 6.86 -10.00 -9.03
C GLN A 55 5.77 -10.98 -9.47
N ASP A 56 5.29 -11.83 -8.57
CA ASP A 56 4.25 -12.84 -8.87
C ASP A 56 2.87 -12.19 -8.76
N GLU A 57 2.33 -11.76 -9.90
CA GLU A 57 1.03 -11.09 -9.95
C GLU A 57 -0.13 -11.98 -9.46
N ASP A 58 -0.04 -13.31 -9.58
CA ASP A 58 -1.08 -14.22 -9.11
C ASP A 58 -1.11 -14.29 -7.59
N ALA A 59 0.06 -14.49 -6.97
CA ALA A 59 0.21 -14.55 -5.51
C ALA A 59 -0.15 -13.20 -4.85
N LEU A 60 0.33 -12.10 -5.42
CA LEU A 60 0.08 -10.76 -4.89
C LEU A 60 -1.40 -10.36 -5.01
N LEU A 61 -2.07 -10.69 -6.12
CA LEU A 61 -3.50 -10.44 -6.29
C LEU A 61 -4.35 -11.31 -5.36
N ALA A 62 -3.99 -12.58 -5.20
CA ALA A 62 -4.65 -13.48 -4.24
C ALA A 62 -4.55 -12.91 -2.82
N LEU A 63 -3.36 -12.46 -2.41
CA LEU A 63 -3.15 -11.88 -1.10
C LEU A 63 -3.90 -10.55 -0.92
N TRP A 64 -3.89 -9.66 -1.92
CA TRP A 64 -4.68 -8.43 -1.88
C TRP A 64 -6.16 -8.72 -1.67
N THR A 65 -6.70 -9.71 -2.38
CA THR A 65 -8.11 -10.13 -2.27
C THR A 65 -8.40 -10.65 -0.85
N LEU A 66 -7.55 -11.52 -0.31
CA LEU A 66 -7.70 -12.07 1.04
C LEU A 66 -7.60 -10.99 2.13
N GLN A 67 -6.71 -10.01 1.97
CA GLN A 67 -6.59 -8.88 2.88
C GLN A 67 -7.79 -7.94 2.77
N GLY A 68 -8.35 -7.76 1.57
CA GLY A 68 -9.53 -6.93 1.31
C GLY A 68 -10.76 -7.30 2.14
N LEU A 69 -10.88 -8.57 2.54
CA LEU A 69 -11.96 -9.06 3.42
C LEU A 69 -11.98 -8.37 4.79
N ALA A 70 -10.82 -7.91 5.29
CA ALA A 70 -10.71 -7.21 6.58
C ALA A 70 -10.91 -5.69 6.47
N TYR A 71 -11.09 -5.17 5.25
CA TYR A 71 -11.40 -3.75 4.99
C TYR A 71 -12.89 -3.61 4.61
N HIS A 72 -13.19 -3.32 3.35
CA HIS A 72 -14.56 -3.12 2.86
C HIS A 72 -15.24 -4.43 2.43
N GLY A 73 -14.50 -5.53 2.26
CA GLY A 73 -15.02 -6.72 1.59
C GLY A 73 -15.25 -6.47 0.09
N PHE A 74 -16.09 -7.30 -0.54
CA PHE A 74 -16.40 -7.24 -1.97
C PHE A 74 -17.90 -7.40 -2.21
N ASP A 75 -18.39 -6.84 -3.31
CA ASP A 75 -19.79 -6.98 -3.71
C ASP A 75 -20.17 -8.45 -3.88
N GLY A 76 -21.31 -8.85 -3.30
CA GLY A 76 -21.80 -10.22 -3.32
C GLY A 76 -21.01 -11.24 -2.47
N VAL A 77 -19.94 -10.85 -1.78
CA VAL A 77 -19.12 -11.76 -0.95
C VAL A 77 -19.59 -11.74 0.50
N ASP A 78 -19.84 -12.93 1.05
CA ASP A 78 -20.23 -13.09 2.46
C ASP A 78 -19.07 -12.76 3.41
N GLY A 79 -19.27 -11.82 4.34
CA GLY A 79 -18.22 -11.39 5.30
C GLY A 79 -17.67 -12.50 6.19
N ARG A 80 -18.38 -13.64 6.35
CA ARG A 80 -17.87 -14.79 7.11
C ARG A 80 -16.64 -15.44 6.48
N TRP A 81 -16.33 -15.14 5.22
CA TRP A 81 -15.08 -15.55 4.58
C TRP A 81 -13.84 -14.94 5.25
N GLU A 82 -13.96 -13.76 5.89
CA GLU A 82 -12.85 -13.10 6.60
C GLU A 82 -12.20 -14.03 7.66
N VAL A 83 -13.04 -14.82 8.34
CA VAL A 83 -12.61 -15.70 9.45
C VAL A 83 -12.58 -17.19 9.07
N ASP A 84 -12.76 -17.53 7.79
CA ASP A 84 -12.65 -18.92 7.34
C ASP A 84 -11.21 -19.41 7.50
N HIS A 85 -11.00 -20.35 8.43
CA HIS A 85 -9.67 -20.85 8.82
C HIS A 85 -8.73 -21.24 7.66
N ARG A 86 -9.33 -21.70 6.55
CA ARG A 86 -8.65 -22.10 5.32
C ARG A 86 -8.14 -20.91 4.50
N LEU A 87 -8.97 -19.89 4.29
CA LEU A 87 -8.55 -18.64 3.66
C LEU A 87 -7.57 -17.88 4.55
N VAL A 88 -7.77 -17.92 5.87
CA VAL A 88 -6.80 -17.39 6.84
C VAL A 88 -5.46 -18.11 6.72
N HIS A 89 -5.45 -19.44 6.59
CA HIS A 89 -4.21 -20.20 6.37
C HIS A 89 -3.52 -19.77 5.08
N LEU A 90 -4.24 -19.69 3.96
CA LEU A 90 -3.66 -19.26 2.69
C LEU A 90 -3.11 -17.82 2.75
N ARG A 91 -3.85 -16.90 3.40
CA ARG A 91 -3.38 -15.53 3.63
C ARG A 91 -2.06 -15.52 4.40
N VAL A 92 -1.98 -16.27 5.51
CA VAL A 92 -0.76 -16.35 6.32
C VAL A 92 0.41 -16.95 5.53
N ALA A 93 0.18 -17.98 4.72
CA ALA A 93 1.24 -18.58 3.89
C ALA A 93 1.80 -17.59 2.86
N LEU A 94 0.95 -16.79 2.21
CA LEU A 94 1.37 -15.75 1.26
C LEU A 94 2.08 -14.58 1.95
N GLU A 95 1.59 -14.16 3.11
CA GLU A 95 2.27 -13.15 3.95
C GLU A 95 3.65 -13.64 4.42
N ASP A 96 3.78 -14.92 4.78
CA ASP A 96 5.08 -15.52 5.16
C ASP A 96 6.03 -15.59 3.95
N ALA A 97 5.51 -15.82 2.75
CA ALA A 97 6.31 -15.76 1.53
C ALA A 97 6.84 -14.33 1.28
N LEU A 98 6.02 -13.30 1.47
CA LEU A 98 6.47 -11.90 1.42
C LEU A 98 7.53 -11.59 2.48
N GLU A 99 7.33 -12.06 3.72
CA GLU A 99 8.31 -11.89 4.79
C GLU A 99 9.66 -12.49 4.40
N ARG A 100 9.67 -13.74 3.92
CA ARG A 100 10.87 -14.44 3.45
C ARG A 100 11.56 -13.72 2.29
N ALA A 101 10.80 -13.06 1.41
CA ALA A 101 11.33 -12.31 0.29
C ALA A 101 11.91 -10.94 0.68
N LEU A 102 11.23 -10.19 1.55
CA LEU A 102 11.64 -8.84 1.92
C LEU A 102 12.76 -8.81 2.96
N ARG A 103 12.78 -9.74 3.92
CA ARG A 103 13.82 -9.79 4.96
C ARG A 103 15.26 -9.70 4.43
N PRO A 104 15.72 -10.57 3.51
CA PRO A 104 17.10 -10.51 3.03
C PRO A 104 17.43 -9.23 2.24
N LEU A 105 16.42 -8.52 1.72
CA LEU A 105 16.60 -7.26 1.00
C LEU A 105 16.74 -6.06 1.96
N ILE A 106 15.99 -6.09 3.07
CA ILE A 106 15.83 -4.93 3.97
C ILE A 106 16.72 -5.02 5.22
N GLU A 107 16.92 -6.22 5.78
CA GLU A 107 17.73 -6.41 6.99
C GLU A 107 19.16 -5.88 6.87
N PRO A 108 19.88 -6.02 5.73
CA PRO A 108 21.20 -5.41 5.59
C PRO A 108 21.17 -3.88 5.72
N ALA A 109 20.12 -3.21 5.24
CA ALA A 109 19.95 -1.77 5.39
C ALA A 109 19.61 -1.40 6.83
N VAL A 110 18.71 -2.15 7.48
CA VAL A 110 18.43 -1.98 8.92
C VAL A 110 19.71 -2.09 9.74
N ALA A 111 20.54 -3.10 9.49
CA ALA A 111 21.79 -3.33 10.22
C ALA A 111 22.79 -2.17 10.06
N ARG A 112 22.89 -1.55 8.86
CA ARG A 112 23.75 -0.38 8.62
C ARG A 112 23.35 0.82 9.48
N HIS A 113 22.06 1.05 9.67
CA HIS A 113 21.53 2.24 10.34
C HIS A 113 21.19 2.04 11.82
N LEU A 114 21.22 0.80 12.31
CA LEU A 114 20.77 0.46 13.66
C LEU A 114 21.55 1.18 14.76
N ALA A 115 22.88 1.32 14.62
CA ALA A 115 23.70 2.01 15.61
C ALA A 115 23.36 3.51 15.67
N ALA A 116 23.30 4.18 14.51
CA ALA A 116 22.91 5.58 14.42
C ALA A 116 21.49 5.82 14.95
N ALA A 117 20.55 4.94 14.61
CA ALA A 117 19.17 5.03 15.09
C ALA A 117 19.03 4.88 16.61
N ARG A 118 19.93 4.15 17.27
CA ARG A 118 19.97 4.02 18.73
C ARG A 118 20.55 5.27 19.41
N GLU A 119 21.40 6.02 18.72
CA GLU A 119 21.96 7.28 19.20
C GLU A 119 21.00 8.45 18.97
N ASP A 120 20.52 8.60 17.74
CA ASP A 120 19.56 9.62 17.34
C ASP A 120 18.62 9.08 16.25
N LEU A 121 17.48 8.56 16.70
CA LEU A 121 16.47 7.98 15.80
C LEU A 121 15.89 9.00 14.82
N ALA A 122 15.56 10.21 15.30
CA ALA A 122 14.88 11.20 14.47
C ALA A 122 15.77 11.67 13.33
N THR A 123 17.03 12.01 13.64
CA THR A 123 18.01 12.40 12.62
C THR A 123 18.30 11.25 11.66
N THR A 124 18.40 10.02 12.17
CA THR A 124 18.63 8.84 11.31
C THR A 124 17.49 8.64 10.33
N LEU A 125 16.23 8.61 10.80
CA LEU A 125 15.05 8.41 9.94
C LEU A 125 14.92 9.51 8.88
N PHE A 126 15.14 10.77 9.27
CA PHE A 126 15.11 11.91 8.35
C PHE A 126 16.12 11.77 7.20
N ALA A 127 17.29 11.18 7.47
CA ALA A 127 18.34 11.01 6.47
C ALA A 127 18.17 9.76 5.58
N LEU A 128 17.31 8.81 5.93
CA LEU A 128 17.18 7.53 5.20
C LEU A 128 16.77 7.68 3.72
N PRO A 129 15.81 8.54 3.33
CA PRO A 129 15.43 8.68 1.93
C PRO A 129 16.62 9.04 1.04
N ASP A 130 17.45 9.98 1.50
CA ASP A 130 18.68 10.38 0.80
C ASP A 130 19.77 9.30 0.90
N ALA A 131 19.92 8.63 2.04
CA ALA A 131 21.01 7.66 2.25
C ALA A 131 20.85 6.37 1.42
N GLU A 132 19.61 5.93 1.18
CA GLU A 132 19.34 4.61 0.59
C GLU A 132 18.70 4.69 -0.81
N PHE A 133 18.16 5.86 -1.21
CA PHE A 133 17.37 5.99 -2.45
C PHE A 133 17.64 7.26 -3.27
N THR A 134 18.82 7.90 -3.13
CA THR A 134 19.21 9.09 -3.92
C THR A 134 19.00 8.98 -5.43
N ASP A 135 19.19 7.78 -5.99
CA ASP A 135 19.15 7.55 -7.44
C ASP A 135 17.80 7.00 -7.94
N ALA A 136 16.81 6.83 -7.04
CA ALA A 136 15.52 6.28 -7.42
C ALA A 136 14.74 7.28 -8.31
N PRO A 137 14.21 6.85 -9.47
CA PRO A 137 13.34 7.68 -10.29
C PRO A 137 12.11 8.14 -9.51
N SER A 138 11.90 9.46 -9.45
CA SER A 138 10.77 10.06 -8.73
C SER A 138 9.60 10.39 -9.66
N LEU A 139 8.45 9.77 -9.41
CA LEU A 139 7.18 10.07 -10.09
C LEU A 139 6.79 11.54 -9.93
N ALA A 140 7.03 12.12 -8.75
CA ALA A 140 6.72 13.52 -8.48
C ALA A 140 7.63 14.47 -9.28
N VAL A 141 8.92 14.16 -9.40
CA VAL A 141 9.84 14.93 -10.26
C VAL A 141 9.41 14.83 -11.72
N ARG A 142 9.01 13.65 -12.19
CA ARG A 142 8.47 13.45 -13.54
C ARG A 142 7.16 14.23 -13.71
N ALA A 143 6.26 14.24 -12.72
CA ALA A 143 5.01 14.99 -12.73
C ALA A 143 5.23 16.48 -12.94
N ARG A 144 6.13 17.06 -12.14
CA ARG A 144 6.51 18.47 -12.26
C ARG A 144 7.09 18.80 -13.64
N ARG A 145 7.95 17.93 -14.18
CA ARG A 145 8.74 18.23 -15.38
C ARG A 145 8.03 17.91 -16.70
N SER A 146 7.43 16.72 -16.83
CA SER A 146 7.14 16.18 -18.16
C SER A 146 6.04 15.12 -18.27
N LEU A 147 5.29 14.78 -17.20
CA LEU A 147 4.13 13.89 -17.38
C LEU A 147 3.14 14.47 -18.40
N THR A 148 2.58 13.59 -19.23
CA THR A 148 1.37 13.88 -20.02
C THR A 148 0.12 13.75 -19.15
N LEU A 149 -1.04 14.18 -19.66
CA LEU A 149 -2.33 13.95 -18.98
C LEU A 149 -2.64 12.46 -18.80
N GLU A 150 -2.28 11.64 -19.79
CA GLU A 150 -2.45 10.19 -19.72
C GLU A 150 -1.60 9.60 -18.61
N GLN A 151 -0.32 9.96 -18.52
CA GLN A 151 0.54 9.47 -17.45
C GLN A 151 0.14 10.04 -16.08
N TRP A 152 -0.43 11.25 -16.00
CA TRP A 152 -1.04 11.76 -14.76
C TRP A 152 -2.19 10.86 -14.29
N ARG A 153 -3.08 10.43 -15.20
CA ARG A 153 -4.13 9.46 -14.87
C ARG A 153 -3.54 8.14 -14.40
N GLU A 154 -2.50 7.65 -15.07
CA GLU A 154 -1.80 6.43 -14.63
C GLU A 154 -1.21 6.58 -13.23
N VAL A 155 -0.60 7.72 -12.88
CA VAL A 155 -0.13 7.99 -11.51
C VAL A 155 -1.26 7.86 -10.50
N LEU A 156 -2.44 8.45 -10.78
CA LEU A 156 -3.58 8.34 -9.87
C LEU A 156 -4.08 6.90 -9.76
N VAL A 157 -4.11 6.15 -10.86
CA VAL A 157 -4.48 4.73 -10.86
C VAL A 157 -3.49 3.90 -10.02
N LEU A 158 -2.18 4.08 -10.20
CA LEU A 158 -1.16 3.36 -9.42
C LEU A 158 -1.28 3.67 -7.91
N LYS A 159 -1.51 4.95 -7.57
CA LYS A 159 -1.67 5.41 -6.18
C LYS A 159 -3.00 5.02 -5.54
N SER A 160 -4.04 4.78 -6.35
CA SER A 160 -5.38 4.41 -5.85
C SER A 160 -5.40 3.12 -5.02
N ALA A 161 -4.38 2.26 -5.15
CA ALA A 161 -4.27 1.04 -4.35
C ALA A 161 -4.20 1.32 -2.84
N TYR A 162 -3.52 2.40 -2.44
CA TYR A 162 -3.43 2.81 -1.03
C TYR A 162 -4.31 4.03 -0.74
N GLN A 163 -4.26 5.10 -1.55
CA GLN A 163 -4.88 6.40 -1.18
C GLN A 163 -6.40 6.33 -1.04
N LEU A 164 -7.08 5.42 -1.75
CA LEU A 164 -8.54 5.25 -1.60
C LEU A 164 -8.95 4.54 -0.29
N LYS A 165 -7.99 4.02 0.49
CA LYS A 165 -8.18 3.47 1.84
C LYS A 165 -7.26 4.13 2.86
N GLU A 166 -6.73 5.30 2.55
CA GLU A 166 -5.98 6.11 3.52
C GLU A 166 -6.93 6.57 4.63
N ALA A 167 -6.68 6.31 5.93
CA ALA A 167 -5.49 5.71 6.55
C ALA A 167 -5.73 4.34 7.23
N ASP A 168 -6.70 3.56 6.74
CA ASP A 168 -7.20 2.33 7.36
C ASP A 168 -6.11 1.32 7.78
N PRO A 169 -5.10 0.99 6.94
CA PRO A 169 -4.09 0.01 7.33
C PRO A 169 -3.29 0.42 8.57
N HIS A 170 -3.01 1.72 8.71
CA HIS A 170 -2.27 2.27 9.84
C HIS A 170 -3.09 2.20 11.12
N THR A 171 -4.40 2.45 11.03
CA THR A 171 -5.32 2.38 12.17
C THR A 171 -5.31 1.01 12.87
N PHE A 172 -5.05 -0.10 12.16
CA PHE A 172 -4.91 -1.43 12.79
C PHE A 172 -3.73 -1.53 13.77
N ALA A 173 -2.74 -0.64 13.72
CA ALA A 173 -1.64 -0.61 14.68
C ALA A 173 -2.02 0.04 16.02
N LEU A 174 -2.98 0.97 16.05
CA LEU A 174 -3.40 1.69 17.27
C LEU A 174 -3.65 0.80 18.48
N PRO A 175 -4.39 -0.34 18.42
CA PRO A 175 -4.60 -1.18 19.59
C PRO A 175 -3.31 -1.83 20.12
N ARG A 176 -2.28 -1.99 19.28
CA ARG A 176 -1.05 -2.74 19.57
C ARG A 176 0.11 -1.86 20.05
N LEU A 177 0.04 -0.55 19.81
CA LEU A 177 1.10 0.39 20.18
C LEU A 177 1.08 0.78 21.67
N PRO A 178 2.25 1.09 22.25
CA PRO A 178 2.33 1.67 23.60
C PRO A 178 1.65 3.05 23.63
N MET A 179 1.08 3.44 24.77
CA MET A 179 0.22 4.62 24.86
C MET A 179 0.83 5.92 24.29
N PRO A 180 2.11 6.27 24.55
CA PRO A 180 2.67 7.49 23.97
C PRO A 180 2.76 7.46 22.44
N ALA A 181 3.14 6.32 21.85
CA ALA A 181 3.15 6.16 20.39
C ALA A 181 1.73 6.15 19.83
N LYS A 182 0.79 5.53 20.54
CA LYS A 182 -0.62 5.47 20.17
C LYS A 182 -1.26 6.84 20.10
N LEU A 183 -0.98 7.72 21.07
CA LEU A 183 -1.54 9.08 21.07
C LEU A 183 -0.97 9.92 19.93
N ALA A 184 0.35 9.85 19.69
CA ALA A 184 0.97 10.54 18.56
C ALA A 184 0.46 10.02 17.21
N MET A 185 0.32 8.71 17.06
CA MET A 185 -0.27 8.12 15.85
C MET A 185 -1.74 8.50 15.70
N LEU A 186 -2.52 8.52 16.79
CA LEU A 186 -3.92 8.92 16.76
C LEU A 186 -4.08 10.38 16.31
N GLU A 187 -3.18 11.29 16.72
CA GLU A 187 -3.17 12.67 16.25
C GLU A 187 -3.06 12.75 14.72
N ILE A 188 -2.09 12.06 14.13
CA ILE A 188 -1.94 11.96 12.67
C ILE A 188 -3.21 11.36 12.04
N GLN A 189 -3.68 10.22 12.56
CA GLN A 189 -4.85 9.54 11.99
C GLN A 189 -6.14 10.38 12.06
N VAL A 190 -6.34 11.20 13.10
CA VAL A 190 -7.50 12.10 13.17
C VAL A 190 -7.50 13.09 12.01
N ASP A 191 -6.34 13.61 11.63
CA ASP A 191 -6.19 14.48 10.47
C ASP A 191 -6.46 13.73 9.16
N GLU A 192 -5.88 12.53 8.98
CA GLU A 192 -6.12 11.67 7.80
C GLU A 192 -7.62 11.35 7.58
N TYR A 193 -8.36 11.15 8.68
CA TYR A 193 -9.83 11.00 8.67
C TYR A 193 -10.57 12.34 8.62
N GLY A 194 -9.95 13.38 8.07
CA GLY A 194 -10.55 14.69 7.81
C GLY A 194 -10.94 15.45 9.06
N ASN A 195 -10.22 15.28 10.17
CA ASN A 195 -10.59 15.86 11.47
C ASN A 195 -12.04 15.52 11.87
N CYS A 196 -12.46 14.28 11.58
CA CYS A 196 -13.82 13.79 11.77
C CYS A 196 -14.89 14.48 10.90
N ARG A 197 -14.50 15.08 9.77
CA ARG A 197 -15.38 15.71 8.78
C ARG A 197 -15.31 14.92 7.48
N ALA A 198 -16.43 14.32 7.08
CA ALA A 198 -16.46 13.39 5.95
C ALA A 198 -16.01 14.02 4.62
N GLU A 199 -16.27 15.31 4.44
CA GLU A 199 -15.86 16.10 3.27
C GLU A 199 -14.34 16.29 3.16
N ASP A 200 -13.64 16.23 4.30
CA ASP A 200 -12.20 16.54 4.43
C ASP A 200 -11.35 15.27 4.55
N VAL A 201 -11.95 14.07 4.58
CA VAL A 201 -11.21 12.79 4.61
C VAL A 201 -10.27 12.70 3.40
N HIS A 202 -9.00 12.35 3.64
CA HIS A 202 -7.96 12.36 2.61
C HIS A 202 -8.23 11.38 1.46
N SER A 203 -8.71 10.18 1.76
CA SER A 203 -9.18 9.25 0.72
C SER A 203 -10.33 9.82 -0.12
N GLY A 204 -11.19 10.65 0.47
CA GLY A 204 -12.23 11.41 -0.23
C GLY A 204 -11.69 12.53 -1.12
N LEU A 205 -10.64 13.23 -0.69
CA LEU A 205 -9.91 14.20 -1.52
C LEU A 205 -9.26 13.50 -2.73
N PHE A 206 -8.66 12.33 -2.53
CA PHE A 206 -8.06 11.53 -3.61
C PHE A 206 -9.11 11.04 -4.61
N ALA A 207 -10.26 10.55 -4.13
CA ALA A 207 -11.41 10.18 -4.96
C ALA A 207 -11.89 11.35 -5.86
N ARG A 208 -11.94 12.57 -5.31
CA ARG A 208 -12.27 13.77 -6.11
C ARG A 208 -11.20 14.08 -7.16
N ALA A 209 -9.92 13.91 -6.82
CA ALA A 209 -8.83 14.09 -7.78
C ALA A 209 -8.91 13.11 -8.95
N MET A 210 -9.27 11.85 -8.70
CA MET A 210 -9.54 10.85 -9.74
C MET A 210 -10.73 11.26 -10.63
N THR A 211 -11.84 11.65 -10.02
CA THR A 211 -13.05 12.08 -10.73
C THR A 211 -12.78 13.28 -11.63
N ALA A 212 -12.01 14.26 -11.15
CA ALA A 212 -11.67 15.49 -11.88
C ALA A 212 -10.91 15.24 -13.19
N VAL A 213 -10.25 14.09 -13.33
CA VAL A 213 -9.59 13.68 -14.59
C VAL A 213 -10.32 12.55 -15.33
N GLY A 214 -11.53 12.21 -14.91
CA GLY A 214 -12.40 11.23 -15.56
C GLY A 214 -12.12 9.77 -15.19
N LEU A 215 -11.57 9.50 -14.00
CA LEU A 215 -11.36 8.16 -13.48
C LEU A 215 -12.48 7.76 -12.50
N ASP A 216 -12.69 6.45 -12.34
CA ASP A 216 -13.61 5.88 -11.34
C ASP A 216 -12.95 5.90 -9.95
N PRO A 217 -13.50 6.62 -8.96
CA PRO A 217 -12.90 6.71 -7.64
C PRO A 217 -13.22 5.53 -6.71
N THR A 218 -13.94 4.50 -7.18
CA THR A 218 -14.30 3.36 -6.35
C THR A 218 -13.05 2.59 -5.92
N TYR A 219 -12.90 2.33 -4.62
CA TYR A 219 -11.80 1.51 -4.10
C TYR A 219 -11.76 0.18 -4.85
N GLY A 220 -10.58 -0.22 -5.33
CA GLY A 220 -10.40 -1.47 -6.07
C GLY A 220 -10.84 -1.46 -7.54
N ALA A 221 -11.44 -0.37 -8.07
CA ALA A 221 -11.90 -0.31 -9.47
C ALA A 221 -10.80 -0.60 -10.51
N TYR A 222 -9.55 -0.30 -10.17
CA TYR A 222 -8.39 -0.48 -11.05
C TYR A 222 -7.45 -1.62 -10.64
N VAL A 223 -7.90 -2.55 -9.78
CA VAL A 223 -7.07 -3.67 -9.32
C VAL A 223 -6.49 -4.49 -10.48
N ASP A 224 -7.25 -4.69 -11.54
CA ASP A 224 -6.83 -5.44 -12.74
C ASP A 224 -5.75 -4.70 -13.57
N ALA A 225 -5.62 -3.39 -13.37
CA ALA A 225 -4.63 -2.52 -14.01
C ALA A 225 -3.35 -2.35 -13.17
N TRP A 226 -3.34 -2.75 -11.89
CA TRP A 226 -2.15 -2.61 -11.05
C TRP A 226 -1.06 -3.62 -11.42
N PRO A 227 0.18 -3.17 -11.70
CA PRO A 227 1.31 -4.05 -11.92
C PRO A 227 1.84 -4.63 -10.60
N ALA A 228 2.66 -5.68 -10.68
CA ALA A 228 3.21 -6.36 -9.50
C ALA A 228 3.82 -5.43 -8.43
N PRO A 229 4.63 -4.38 -8.76
CA PRO A 229 5.20 -3.49 -7.74
C PRO A 229 4.15 -2.75 -6.90
N VAL A 230 3.02 -2.35 -7.50
CA VAL A 230 1.92 -1.69 -6.80
C VAL A 230 1.22 -2.65 -5.85
N LEU A 231 0.93 -3.87 -6.33
CA LEU A 231 0.35 -4.90 -5.48
C LEU A 231 1.28 -5.23 -4.31
N ALA A 232 2.58 -5.44 -4.56
CA ALA A 232 3.59 -5.75 -3.56
C ALA A 232 3.69 -4.67 -2.47
N ALA A 233 3.72 -3.39 -2.85
CA ALA A 233 3.69 -2.27 -1.90
C ALA A 233 2.42 -2.31 -1.02
N ASN A 234 1.26 -2.53 -1.64
CA ASN A 234 -0.01 -2.53 -0.93
C ASN A 234 -0.17 -3.70 0.05
N VAL A 235 0.18 -4.91 -0.40
CA VAL A 235 0.00 -6.11 0.43
C VAL A 235 1.03 -6.23 1.55
N ALA A 236 2.20 -5.60 1.41
CA ALA A 236 3.19 -5.51 2.49
C ALA A 236 2.67 -4.70 3.67
N LEU A 237 2.03 -3.54 3.42
CA LEU A 237 1.37 -2.77 4.47
C LEU A 237 0.22 -3.56 5.11
N GLY A 238 -0.59 -4.25 4.30
CA GLY A 238 -1.65 -5.13 4.79
C GLY A 238 -1.14 -6.28 5.67
N TRP A 239 0.02 -6.86 5.32
CA TRP A 239 0.69 -7.89 6.10
C TRP A 239 1.14 -7.36 7.47
N TRP A 240 1.81 -6.20 7.51
CA TRP A 240 2.20 -5.60 8.79
C TRP A 240 0.99 -5.23 9.64
N ALA A 241 -0.05 -4.67 9.00
CA ALA A 241 -1.31 -4.29 9.65
C ALA A 241 -2.09 -5.51 10.17
N SER A 242 -1.90 -6.71 9.64
CA SER A 242 -2.62 -7.90 10.09
C SER A 242 -1.95 -8.60 11.29
N ARG A 243 -0.68 -8.30 11.59
CA ARG A 243 0.13 -9.01 12.58
C ARG A 243 0.59 -8.13 13.73
N ARG A 244 0.25 -8.51 14.97
CA ARG A 244 0.61 -7.78 16.19
C ARG A 244 2.09 -7.40 16.26
N ASP A 245 2.96 -8.36 15.98
CA ASP A 245 4.40 -8.17 16.12
C ASP A 245 4.95 -7.18 15.10
N TRP A 246 4.22 -6.88 14.03
CA TRP A 246 4.63 -5.92 12.99
C TRP A 246 4.10 -4.50 13.21
N ALA A 247 3.50 -4.20 14.37
CA ALA A 247 3.01 -2.85 14.70
C ALA A 247 4.09 -1.77 14.56
N GLY A 248 5.32 -2.04 15.01
CA GLY A 248 6.44 -1.12 14.82
C GLY A 248 6.76 -0.84 13.34
N ALA A 249 6.61 -1.82 12.44
CA ALA A 249 6.80 -1.61 11.01
C ALA A 249 5.69 -0.77 10.38
N VAL A 250 4.44 -0.90 10.85
CA VAL A 250 3.35 0.00 10.44
C VAL A 250 3.68 1.45 10.85
N ALA A 251 4.17 1.66 12.07
CA ALA A 251 4.61 2.99 12.52
C ALA A 251 5.81 3.52 11.70
N GLY A 252 6.76 2.65 11.36
CA GLY A 252 7.89 2.99 10.49
C GLY A 252 7.46 3.36 9.07
N HIS A 253 6.50 2.63 8.50
CA HIS A 253 5.92 2.94 7.19
C HIS A 253 5.15 4.25 7.22
N LEU A 254 4.37 4.53 8.27
CA LEU A 254 3.74 5.84 8.45
C LEU A 254 4.78 6.95 8.48
N ALA A 255 5.82 6.81 9.32
CA ALA A 255 6.89 7.79 9.39
C ALA A 255 7.61 7.98 8.04
N MET A 256 7.74 6.93 7.22
CA MET A 256 8.25 7.05 5.86
C MET A 256 7.35 7.94 5.01
N ILE A 257 6.03 7.74 5.02
CA ILE A 257 5.08 8.61 4.32
C ILE A 257 5.27 10.06 4.78
N GLU A 258 5.16 10.32 6.08
CA GLU A 258 5.22 11.69 6.63
C GLU A 258 6.55 12.40 6.33
N THR A 259 7.66 11.66 6.27
CA THR A 259 8.99 12.23 5.98
C THR A 259 9.20 12.46 4.48
N THR A 260 8.43 11.78 3.61
CA THR A 260 8.68 11.77 2.17
C THR A 260 7.53 12.34 1.34
N SER A 261 6.53 12.97 1.95
CA SER A 261 5.32 13.39 1.26
C SER A 261 5.30 14.88 0.87
N SER A 262 5.69 15.82 1.74
CA SER A 262 5.49 17.25 1.49
C SER A 262 6.15 17.75 0.20
N LEU A 263 7.43 17.41 -0.03
CA LEU A 263 8.15 17.83 -1.23
C LEU A 263 7.60 17.17 -2.51
N PRO A 264 7.41 15.84 -2.57
CA PRO A 264 6.71 15.21 -3.70
C PRO A 264 5.31 15.77 -3.97
N CYS A 265 4.52 16.06 -2.94
CA CYS A 265 3.20 16.67 -3.08
C CYS A 265 3.26 18.06 -3.73
N GLN A 266 4.19 18.92 -3.30
CA GLN A 266 4.45 20.21 -3.99
C GLN A 266 4.79 20.02 -5.47
N GLN A 267 5.56 18.97 -5.81
CA GLN A 267 5.92 18.66 -7.19
C GLN A 267 4.74 18.14 -8.01
N TYR A 268 3.84 17.34 -7.42
CA TYR A 268 2.58 16.95 -8.05
C TYR A 268 1.68 18.16 -8.31
N VAL A 269 1.51 19.06 -7.35
CA VAL A 269 0.76 20.32 -7.54
C VAL A 269 1.34 21.14 -8.69
N ALA A 270 2.66 21.30 -8.74
CA ALA A 270 3.34 21.99 -9.85
C ALA A 270 3.11 21.29 -11.20
N GLY A 271 3.12 19.95 -11.21
CA GLY A 271 2.82 19.14 -12.40
C GLY A 271 1.39 19.30 -12.91
N ALA A 272 0.41 19.28 -12.00
CA ALA A 272 -0.99 19.50 -12.33
C ALA A 272 -1.24 20.90 -12.90
N ARG A 273 -0.64 21.93 -12.30
CA ARG A 273 -0.71 23.31 -12.80
C ARG A 273 -0.09 23.44 -14.19
N ARG A 274 1.05 22.79 -14.45
CA ARG A 274 1.67 22.74 -15.79
C ARG A 274 0.74 22.11 -16.83
N LEU A 275 -0.02 21.08 -16.44
CA LEU A 275 -0.99 20.40 -17.30
C LEU A 275 -2.31 21.17 -17.48
N GLY A 276 -2.51 22.29 -16.76
CA GLY A 276 -3.74 23.08 -16.81
C GLY A 276 -4.93 22.40 -16.11
N LEU A 277 -4.67 21.53 -15.13
CA LEU A 277 -5.73 20.82 -14.40
C LEU A 277 -6.38 21.70 -13.34
N ASP A 278 -7.70 21.56 -13.19
CA ASP A 278 -8.48 22.22 -12.16
C ASP A 278 -8.04 21.80 -10.75
N ARG A 279 -8.32 22.66 -9.75
CA ARG A 279 -7.90 22.45 -8.35
C ARG A 279 -8.29 21.09 -7.80
N GLU A 280 -9.46 20.58 -8.14
CA GLU A 280 -9.93 19.28 -7.66
C GLU A 280 -8.99 18.14 -8.03
N ALA A 281 -8.30 18.20 -9.18
CA ALA A 281 -7.36 17.17 -9.63
C ALA A 281 -6.09 17.07 -8.78
N TRP A 282 -5.81 18.07 -7.95
CA TRP A 282 -4.59 18.13 -7.15
C TRP A 282 -4.79 18.60 -5.71
N ALA A 283 -6.03 18.85 -5.27
CA ALA A 283 -6.34 19.28 -3.91
C ALA A 283 -5.84 18.30 -2.84
N TYR A 284 -5.90 16.99 -3.13
CA TYR A 284 -5.31 15.96 -2.27
C TYR A 284 -3.81 16.21 -2.03
N PHE A 285 -3.03 16.48 -3.08
CA PHE A 285 -1.61 16.74 -2.94
C PHE A 285 -1.34 18.09 -2.25
N ASP A 286 -2.18 19.10 -2.48
CA ASP A 286 -2.05 20.42 -1.82
C ASP A 286 -2.21 20.30 -0.31
N GLU A 287 -3.18 19.50 0.15
CA GLU A 287 -3.43 19.25 1.58
C GLU A 287 -2.17 18.70 2.28
N HIS A 288 -1.55 17.68 1.67
CA HIS A 288 -0.35 17.01 2.17
C HIS A 288 0.93 17.88 2.08
N VAL A 289 0.87 19.07 1.46
CA VAL A 289 2.00 20.01 1.53
C VAL A 289 2.13 20.59 2.94
N GLU A 290 1.01 20.95 3.57
CA GLU A 290 0.99 21.63 4.86
C GLU A 290 0.83 20.66 6.02
N ALA A 291 -0.11 19.70 5.91
CA ALA A 291 -0.39 18.71 6.96
C ALA A 291 0.87 17.92 7.34
N ASP A 292 1.56 17.39 6.32
CA ASP A 292 2.66 16.47 6.55
C ASP A 292 3.91 17.14 7.11
N ALA A 293 4.06 18.46 6.94
CA ALA A 293 5.13 19.22 7.59
C ALA A 293 4.98 19.21 9.13
N VAL A 294 3.75 19.10 9.63
CA VAL A 294 3.45 18.93 11.06
C VAL A 294 3.53 17.44 11.43
N HIS A 295 2.93 16.56 10.63
CA HIS A 295 2.93 15.11 10.90
C HIS A 295 4.33 14.52 10.93
N GLU A 296 5.26 14.97 10.09
CA GLU A 296 6.66 14.56 10.12
C GLU A 296 7.24 14.75 11.52
N GLN A 297 6.96 15.89 12.17
CA GLN A 297 7.48 16.18 13.50
C GLN A 297 6.82 15.31 14.57
N VAL A 298 5.52 15.06 14.45
CA VAL A 298 4.79 14.14 15.35
C VAL A 298 5.32 12.71 15.21
N ALA A 299 5.51 12.25 13.96
CA ALA A 299 6.03 10.93 13.65
C ALA A 299 7.47 10.76 14.18
N LEU A 300 8.40 11.62 13.76
CA LEU A 300 9.83 11.47 14.04
C LEU A 300 10.19 11.78 15.50
N ARG A 301 9.51 12.73 16.15
CA ARG A 301 9.89 13.18 17.50
C ARG A 301 9.01 12.62 18.62
N GLN A 302 7.80 12.14 18.31
CA GLN A 302 6.89 11.61 19.32
C GLN A 302 6.61 10.12 19.12
N MET A 303 6.07 9.74 17.96
CA MET A 303 5.65 8.36 17.67
C MET A 303 6.83 7.39 17.63
N CYS A 304 7.80 7.63 16.72
CA CYS A 304 8.92 6.72 16.49
C CYS A 304 9.79 6.50 17.73
N PRO A 305 10.16 7.53 18.51
CA PRO A 305 10.91 7.33 19.76
C PRO A 305 10.11 6.54 20.80
N ALA A 306 8.79 6.70 20.85
CA ALA A 306 7.95 5.93 21.77
C ALA A 306 7.86 4.45 21.40
N VAL A 307 7.80 4.13 20.11
CA VAL A 307 7.89 2.74 19.61
C VAL A 307 9.27 2.15 19.93
N ALA A 308 10.34 2.85 19.54
CA ALA A 308 11.70 2.36 19.73
C ALA A 308 12.07 2.11 21.20
N ARG A 309 11.55 2.92 22.14
CA ARG A 309 11.73 2.69 23.59
C ARG A 309 11.00 1.44 24.10
N ALA A 310 9.87 1.08 23.50
CA ALA A 310 9.05 -0.04 23.98
C ALA A 310 9.51 -1.39 23.45
N GLU A 311 9.93 -1.45 22.18
CA GLU A 311 10.22 -2.73 21.49
C GLU A 311 11.52 -2.74 20.66
N GLY A 312 12.28 -1.65 20.66
CA GLY A 312 13.49 -1.48 19.84
C GLY A 312 13.21 -0.85 18.46
N PRO A 313 14.20 -0.22 17.81
CA PRO A 313 14.02 0.44 16.52
C PRO A 313 14.00 -0.52 15.31
N GLU A 314 14.29 -1.81 15.49
CA GLU A 314 14.54 -2.75 14.39
C GLU A 314 13.33 -2.91 13.45
N ARG A 315 12.13 -3.15 13.99
CA ARG A 315 10.91 -3.29 13.17
C ARG A 315 10.46 -1.97 12.58
N LEU A 316 10.69 -0.87 13.30
CA LEU A 316 10.40 0.47 12.82
C LEU A 316 11.26 0.81 11.59
N LEU A 317 12.58 0.61 11.70
CA LEU A 317 13.50 0.77 10.57
C LEU A 317 13.13 -0.16 9.41
N PHE A 318 12.75 -1.40 9.71
CA PHE A 318 12.30 -2.34 8.68
C PHE A 318 11.11 -1.79 7.89
N GLY A 319 10.05 -1.35 8.57
CA GLY A 319 8.87 -0.80 7.89
C GLY A 319 9.17 0.45 7.07
N PHE A 320 10.01 1.35 7.60
CA PHE A 320 10.45 2.56 6.91
C PHE A 320 11.22 2.22 5.62
N LEU A 321 12.27 1.39 5.74
CA LEU A 321 13.14 1.01 4.62
C LEU A 321 12.42 0.13 3.59
N ALA A 322 11.56 -0.79 4.04
CA ALA A 322 10.74 -1.60 3.15
C ALA A 322 9.74 -0.73 2.37
N GLY A 323 9.14 0.27 3.01
CA GLY A 323 8.30 1.27 2.36
C GLY A 323 9.04 2.01 1.23
N LEU A 324 10.21 2.58 1.54
CA LEU A 324 11.05 3.24 0.52
C LEU A 324 11.42 2.29 -0.63
N TYR A 325 11.78 1.05 -0.32
CA TYR A 325 12.13 0.05 -1.33
C TYR A 325 10.97 -0.25 -2.27
N LEU A 326 9.78 -0.51 -1.73
CA LEU A 326 8.59 -0.89 -2.51
C LEU A 326 8.07 0.30 -3.33
N GLU A 327 7.97 1.50 -2.76
CA GLU A 327 7.58 2.71 -3.50
C GLU A 327 8.61 3.07 -4.59
N GLY A 328 9.90 2.90 -4.30
CA GLY A 328 10.96 3.06 -5.28
C GLY A 328 10.81 2.11 -6.47
N ARG A 329 10.42 0.85 -6.23
CA ARG A 329 10.13 -0.14 -7.29
C ARG A 329 8.95 0.28 -8.16
N VAL A 330 7.89 0.84 -7.57
CA VAL A 330 6.75 1.40 -8.32
C VAL A 330 7.21 2.53 -9.24
N GLY A 331 7.98 3.49 -8.70
CA GLY A 331 8.49 4.61 -9.48
C GLY A 331 9.43 4.20 -10.62
N GLN A 332 10.33 3.24 -10.35
CA GLN A 332 11.23 2.66 -11.35
C GLN A 332 10.47 2.02 -12.51
N GLU A 333 9.50 1.15 -12.20
CA GLU A 333 8.74 0.43 -13.23
C GLU A 333 7.94 1.41 -14.10
N ALA A 334 7.18 2.31 -13.48
CA ALA A 334 6.34 3.25 -14.21
C ALA A 334 7.16 4.17 -15.12
N ILE A 335 8.29 4.70 -14.63
CA ILE A 335 9.16 5.55 -15.45
C ILE A 335 9.81 4.76 -16.60
N ALA A 336 10.26 3.53 -16.35
CA ALA A 336 10.84 2.69 -17.39
C ALA A 336 9.83 2.36 -18.50
N ARG A 337 8.58 2.04 -18.14
CA ARG A 337 7.49 1.79 -19.10
C ARG A 337 7.21 3.03 -19.96
N TRP A 338 7.08 4.20 -19.33
CA TRP A 338 6.86 5.45 -20.04
C TRP A 338 8.02 5.85 -20.95
N ASP A 339 9.27 5.61 -20.55
CA ASP A 339 10.45 5.86 -21.40
C ASP A 339 10.51 4.92 -22.61
N ALA A 340 9.94 3.72 -22.50
CA ALA A 340 9.75 2.80 -23.61
C ALA A 340 8.54 3.16 -24.51
N GLY A 341 7.75 4.17 -24.15
CA GLY A 341 6.52 4.56 -24.86
C GLY A 341 5.30 3.68 -24.52
N ASP A 342 5.40 2.88 -23.47
CA ASP A 342 4.34 1.99 -23.01
C ASP A 342 3.59 2.58 -21.80
N SER A 343 2.37 2.07 -21.54
CA SER A 343 1.65 2.33 -20.30
C SER A 343 2.34 1.67 -19.10
N ALA A 344 2.35 2.36 -17.96
CA ALA A 344 2.76 1.81 -16.66
C ALA A 344 1.69 0.90 -16.04
N LEU A 345 0.47 0.92 -16.57
CA LEU A 345 -0.60 0.04 -16.15
C LEU A 345 -0.48 -1.32 -16.82
N ARG A 346 -0.97 -2.34 -16.12
CA ARG A 346 -1.12 -3.68 -16.69
C ARG A 346 -2.18 -3.63 -17.82
N PRO A 347 -1.93 -4.25 -18.98
CA PRO A 347 -2.92 -4.32 -20.05
C PRO A 347 -4.21 -4.98 -19.57
N ALA A 348 -5.35 -4.47 -20.02
CA ALA A 348 -6.62 -5.14 -19.80
C ALA A 348 -6.58 -6.56 -20.40
N PRO A 349 -7.25 -7.56 -19.78
CA PRO A 349 -7.37 -8.88 -20.38
C PRO A 349 -7.94 -8.76 -21.80
N VAL A 350 -7.26 -9.32 -22.79
CA VAL A 350 -7.83 -9.44 -24.14
C VAL A 350 -9.01 -10.39 -24.03
N ALA A 351 -10.23 -9.89 -24.17
CA ALA A 351 -11.41 -10.75 -24.25
C ALA A 351 -11.25 -11.66 -25.48
N VAL A 352 -10.98 -12.94 -25.26
CA VAL A 352 -11.02 -13.93 -26.33
C VAL A 352 -12.50 -14.13 -26.64
N ALA A 353 -12.93 -13.68 -27.82
CA ALA A 353 -14.29 -13.94 -28.30
C ALA A 353 -14.49 -15.46 -28.37
N GLY A 354 -15.36 -15.98 -27.50
CA GLY A 354 -15.85 -17.36 -27.53
C GLY A 354 -16.94 -17.54 -28.57
#